data_AF-A0A7C5JPS0-F1
#
_entry.id   AF-A0A7C5JPS0-F1
#
_cell.length_a   1.000
_cell.length_b   1.000
_cell.length_c   1.000
_cell.angle_alpha   90.00
_cell.angle_beta   90.00
_cell.angle_gamma   90.00
#
_symmetry.space_group_name_H-M   'P 1'
#
loop_
_entity.id
_entity.type
_entity.pdbx_description
1 polymer ?
#
loop_
_entity_poly.entity_id
_entity_poly.type
_entity_poly.pdbx_seq_one_letter_code
_entity_poly.pdbx_strand_id
1 'polypeptide(L)'
;MNEFVKQVLRARQDRAILAELEALYAQVDDQIDQLEPKCMGGGACCKFDLAGHRLYVSTIELALLTTASPCNPEKLGLGRCPYQQGPRCTARRCRPLGCRTFFCQETTTKPCQEIYEGSHEIIRRLHESAQIEYTYIDLISALVALFGFEGVSVGKTDWK
;
A
#
# COMPACT_ATOMS: atom_id res chain seq x y z
N MET A 1 6.22 9.77 -14.98
CA MET A 1 6.79 9.47 -13.65
C MET A 1 6.98 10.73 -12.80
N ASN A 2 7.59 11.80 -13.31
CA ASN A 2 7.76 13.04 -12.55
C ASN A 2 6.45 13.67 -12.05
N GLU A 3 5.37 13.62 -12.83
CA GLU A 3 4.08 14.18 -12.39
C GLU A 3 3.47 13.37 -11.24
N PHE A 4 3.41 12.04 -11.37
CA PHE A 4 3.00 11.14 -10.29
C PHE A 4 3.73 11.44 -8.97
N VAL A 5 5.06 11.56 -9.00
CA VAL A 5 5.84 11.85 -7.79
C VAL A 5 5.46 13.20 -7.17
N LYS A 6 5.24 14.25 -7.98
CA LYS A 6 4.77 15.54 -7.47
C LYS A 6 3.40 15.42 -6.78
N GLN A 7 2.48 14.63 -7.36
CA GLN A 7 1.16 14.40 -6.78
C GLN A 7 1.26 13.65 -5.44
N VAL A 8 2.16 12.66 -5.32
CA VAL A 8 2.46 11.98 -4.04
C VAL A 8 2.99 12.98 -3.02
N LEU A 9 3.98 13.81 -3.38
CA LEU A 9 4.56 14.80 -2.47
C LEU A 9 3.53 15.86 -2.05
N ARG A 10 2.64 16.29 -2.94
CA ARG A 10 1.51 17.16 -2.61
C ARG A 10 0.57 16.49 -1.61
N ALA A 11 0.20 15.24 -1.85
CA ALA A 11 -0.66 14.46 -0.96
C ALA A 11 -0.05 14.30 0.45
N ARG A 12 1.28 14.14 0.57
CA ARG A 12 1.97 14.07 1.88
C ARG A 12 1.77 15.32 2.74
N GLN A 13 1.57 16.48 2.13
CA GLN A 13 1.36 17.74 2.84
C GLN A 13 -0.10 17.96 3.25
N ASP A 14 -1.04 17.21 2.66
CA ASP A 14 -2.46 17.31 2.96
C ASP A 14 -2.85 16.40 4.14
N ARG A 15 -2.64 16.92 5.36
CA ARG A 15 -2.92 16.16 6.58
C ARG A 15 -4.40 15.79 6.74
N ALA A 16 -5.32 16.57 6.17
CA ALA A 16 -6.74 16.29 6.26
C ALA A 16 -7.08 15.04 5.45
N ILE A 17 -6.61 14.98 4.21
CA ILE A 17 -6.82 13.84 3.32
C ILE A 17 -6.13 12.57 3.82
N LEU A 18 -4.93 12.68 4.40
CA LEU A 18 -4.28 11.53 5.03
C LEU A 18 -5.09 11.00 6.23
N ALA A 19 -5.64 11.89 7.06
CA ALA A 19 -6.47 11.49 8.19
C ALA A 19 -7.80 10.86 7.74
N GLU A 20 -8.40 11.34 6.64
CA GLU A 20 -9.59 10.73 6.04
C GLU A 20 -9.30 9.31 5.52
N LEU A 21 -8.14 9.10 4.87
CA LEU A 21 -7.71 7.77 4.45
C LEU A 21 -7.46 6.85 5.65
N GLU A 22 -6.83 7.35 6.73
CA GLU A 22 -6.64 6.58 7.96
C GLU A 22 -7.97 6.19 8.61
N ALA A 23 -8.96 7.10 8.61
CA ALA A 23 -10.30 6.81 9.13
C ALA A 23 -11.01 5.73 8.29
N LEU A 24 -10.93 5.82 6.96
CA LEU A 24 -11.43 4.76 6.08
C LEU A 24 -10.75 3.42 6.38
N TYR A 25 -9.43 3.43 6.56
CA TYR A 25 -8.67 2.23 6.89
C TYR A 25 -9.02 1.62 8.25
N ALA A 26 -9.39 2.43 9.23
CA ALA A 26 -9.93 1.92 10.49
C ALA A 26 -11.28 1.21 10.27
N GLN A 27 -12.17 1.80 9.48
CA GLN A 27 -13.45 1.17 9.12
C GLN A 27 -13.27 -0.13 8.33
N VAL A 28 -12.25 -0.20 7.47
CA VAL A 28 -11.90 -1.43 6.75
C VAL A 28 -11.37 -2.47 7.72
N ASP A 29 -10.46 -2.10 8.63
CA ASP A 29 -9.93 -3.02 9.63
C ASP A 29 -11.09 -3.57 10.51
N ASP A 30 -12.07 -2.75 10.91
CA ASP A 30 -13.26 -3.19 11.66
C ASP A 30 -14.12 -4.21 10.88
N GLN A 31 -14.38 -3.95 9.59
CA GLN A 31 -15.12 -4.88 8.73
C GLN A 31 -14.37 -6.20 8.54
N ILE A 32 -13.05 -6.13 8.39
CA ILE A 32 -12.19 -7.30 8.26
C ILE A 32 -12.18 -8.11 9.55
N ASP A 33 -12.13 -7.47 10.71
CA ASP A 33 -12.15 -8.16 12.01
C ASP A 33 -13.46 -8.93 12.24
N GLN A 34 -14.59 -8.46 11.71
CA GLN A 34 -15.87 -9.20 11.73
C GLN A 34 -15.87 -10.50 10.91
N LEU A 35 -14.94 -10.65 9.96
CA LEU A 35 -14.77 -11.88 9.19
C LEU A 35 -13.92 -12.93 9.92
N GLU A 36 -13.38 -12.58 11.09
CA GLU A 36 -12.45 -13.39 11.90
C GLU A 36 -11.32 -14.06 11.09
N PRO A 37 -10.60 -13.32 10.23
CA PRO A 37 -9.59 -13.90 9.37
C PRO A 37 -8.38 -14.34 10.20
N LYS A 38 -7.91 -15.57 10.01
CA LYS A 38 -6.66 -16.05 10.64
C LYS A 38 -5.45 -15.69 9.78
N CYS A 39 -4.69 -14.68 10.22
CA CYS A 39 -3.36 -14.43 9.69
C CYS A 39 -2.35 -15.36 10.36
N MET A 40 -1.69 -16.21 9.57
CA MET A 40 -0.66 -17.13 10.07
C MET A 40 0.71 -16.46 10.28
N GLY A 41 0.84 -15.15 10.03
CA GLY A 41 2.11 -14.43 10.16
C GLY A 41 3.23 -14.90 9.21
N GLY A 42 2.93 -15.78 8.25
CA GLY A 42 3.91 -16.34 7.31
C GLY A 42 4.46 -15.35 6.29
N GLY A 43 3.89 -14.14 6.25
CA GLY A 43 4.31 -13.05 5.38
C GLY A 43 4.02 -13.27 3.90
N ALA A 44 3.15 -14.23 3.52
CA ALA A 44 2.83 -14.53 2.12
C ALA A 44 2.40 -13.28 1.32
N CYS A 45 1.67 -12.36 1.96
CA CYS A 45 1.30 -11.05 1.41
C CYS A 45 2.50 -10.15 1.06
N CYS A 46 3.69 -10.41 1.60
CA CYS A 46 4.91 -9.62 1.40
C CYS A 46 5.97 -10.36 0.55
N LYS A 47 5.79 -11.66 0.25
CA LYS A 47 6.74 -12.46 -0.55
C LYS A 47 6.31 -12.46 -2.03
N PHE A 48 6.46 -11.33 -2.71
CA PHE A 48 5.99 -11.15 -4.09
C PHE A 48 6.60 -12.18 -5.06
N ASP A 49 7.88 -12.49 -4.86
CA ASP A 49 8.65 -13.51 -5.56
C ASP A 49 8.04 -14.91 -5.47
N LEU A 50 7.74 -15.35 -4.26
CA LEU A 50 7.28 -16.70 -3.99
C LEU A 50 5.77 -16.87 -4.19
N ALA A 51 5.00 -15.81 -3.97
CA ALA A 51 3.55 -15.85 -4.07
C ALA A 51 3.03 -15.45 -5.46
N GLY A 52 3.89 -14.88 -6.33
CA GLY A 52 3.48 -14.37 -7.64
C GLY A 52 2.51 -13.19 -7.56
N HIS A 53 2.47 -12.50 -6.42
CA HIS A 53 1.55 -11.38 -6.18
C HIS A 53 2.24 -10.06 -6.46
N ARG A 54 1.46 -9.10 -6.97
CA ARG A 54 1.86 -7.70 -7.06
C ARG A 54 0.92 -6.88 -6.18
N LEU A 55 1.49 -5.97 -5.43
CA LEU A 55 0.71 -5.01 -4.66
C LEU A 55 0.67 -3.71 -5.44
N TYR A 56 -0.53 -3.24 -5.75
CA TYR A 56 -0.75 -1.93 -6.34
C TYR A 56 -1.16 -0.94 -5.25
N VAL A 57 -0.85 0.32 -5.48
CA VAL A 57 -1.14 1.43 -4.57
C VAL A 57 -1.62 2.64 -5.36
N SER A 58 -2.54 3.38 -4.77
CA SER A 58 -2.92 4.69 -5.30
C SER A 58 -1.93 5.80 -4.88
N THR A 59 -2.03 6.97 -5.50
CA THR A 59 -1.24 8.18 -5.14
C THR A 59 -1.35 8.54 -3.66
N ILE A 60 -2.57 8.70 -3.12
CA ILE A 60 -2.80 9.06 -1.70
C ILE A 60 -2.38 7.91 -0.77
N GLU A 61 -2.61 6.65 -1.15
CA GLU A 61 -2.15 5.51 -0.35
C GLU A 61 -0.63 5.47 -0.22
N LEU A 62 0.10 5.72 -1.31
CA LEU A 62 1.56 5.81 -1.28
C LEU A 62 2.04 6.98 -0.42
N ALA A 63 1.35 8.12 -0.48
CA ALA A 63 1.66 9.28 0.34
C ALA A 63 1.52 8.96 1.83
N LEU A 64 0.42 8.33 2.25
CA LEU A 64 0.22 7.88 3.63
C LEU A 64 1.29 6.88 4.06
N LEU A 65 1.48 5.83 3.26
CA LEU A 65 2.43 4.75 3.55
C LEU A 65 3.84 5.29 3.80
N THR A 66 4.32 6.15 2.92
CA THR A 66 5.70 6.68 2.96
C THR A 66 5.89 7.83 3.95
N THR A 67 4.80 8.45 4.42
CA THR A 67 4.83 9.43 5.52
C THR A 67 4.83 8.74 6.87
N ALA A 68 4.00 7.71 7.03
CA ALA A 68 3.73 7.10 8.33
C ALA A 68 4.65 5.92 8.68
N SER A 69 5.42 5.39 7.74
CA SER A 69 6.33 4.27 8.02
C SER A 69 7.63 4.34 7.23
N PRO A 70 8.78 4.07 7.89
CA PRO A 70 10.05 4.02 7.21
C PRO A 70 10.09 2.83 6.26
N CYS A 71 10.48 3.10 5.02
CA CYS A 71 10.84 2.08 4.04
C CYS A 71 12.34 1.80 4.14
N ASN A 72 12.79 0.57 3.83
CA ASN A 72 14.19 0.31 3.54
C ASN A 72 14.41 0.25 2.01
N PRO A 73 14.97 1.31 1.38
CA PRO A 73 15.15 1.36 -0.07
C PRO A 73 16.13 0.32 -0.61
N GLU A 74 17.08 -0.18 0.18
CA GLU A 74 18.02 -1.23 -0.23
C GLU A 74 17.33 -2.57 -0.50
N LYS A 75 16.13 -2.76 0.08
CA LYS A 75 15.30 -3.95 -0.14
C LYS A 75 14.46 -3.88 -1.42
N LEU A 76 14.42 -2.73 -2.09
CA LEU A 76 13.70 -2.61 -3.35
C LEU A 76 14.33 -3.53 -4.39
N GLY A 77 13.48 -4.30 -5.08
CA GLY A 77 13.88 -5.27 -6.10
C GLY A 77 14.38 -6.63 -5.59
N LEU A 78 14.31 -6.90 -4.27
CA LEU A 78 14.53 -8.25 -3.73
C LEU A 78 13.31 -9.19 -3.90
N GLY A 79 12.33 -8.82 -4.73
CA GLY A 79 11.09 -9.58 -4.89
C GLY A 79 10.21 -9.65 -3.63
N ARG A 80 10.39 -8.73 -2.68
CA ARG A 80 9.67 -8.69 -1.41
C ARG A 80 9.24 -7.27 -1.05
N CYS A 81 8.24 -7.17 -0.17
CA CYS A 81 7.83 -5.87 0.37
C CYS A 81 8.97 -5.25 1.19
N PRO A 82 9.38 -3.99 0.91
CA PRO A 82 10.48 -3.35 1.62
C PRO A 82 10.14 -2.98 3.06
N TYR A 83 8.85 -3.05 3.44
CA TYR A 83 8.35 -2.89 4.82
C TYR A 83 8.34 -4.22 5.60
N GLN A 84 8.84 -5.32 5.04
CA GLN A 84 8.91 -6.60 5.74
C GLN A 84 10.20 -6.68 6.60
N GLN A 85 10.02 -7.00 7.88
CA GLN A 85 11.10 -7.37 8.80
C GLN A 85 10.81 -8.75 9.42
N GLY A 86 11.51 -9.78 8.92
CA GLY A 86 11.20 -11.17 9.26
C GLY A 86 9.74 -11.50 8.89
N PRO A 87 8.93 -12.02 9.83
CA PRO A 87 7.51 -12.30 9.59
C PRO A 87 6.60 -11.07 9.72
N ARG A 88 7.12 -9.91 10.16
CA ARG A 88 6.30 -8.74 10.53
C ARG A 88 6.31 -7.69 9.44
N CYS A 89 5.17 -7.02 9.26
CA CYS A 89 5.05 -5.81 8.46
C CYS A 89 5.26 -4.59 9.35
N THR A 90 6.28 -3.77 9.08
CA THR A 90 6.55 -2.53 9.82
C THR A 90 5.52 -1.44 9.50
N ALA A 91 4.89 -1.50 8.32
CA ALA A 91 3.83 -0.60 7.89
C ALA A 91 2.41 -1.10 8.22
N ARG A 92 2.24 -2.04 9.17
CA ARG A 92 0.93 -2.69 9.42
C ARG A 92 -0.20 -1.66 9.61
N ARG A 93 0.03 -0.55 10.31
CA ARG A 93 -0.99 0.48 10.57
C ARG A 93 -1.37 1.31 9.33
N CYS A 94 -0.44 1.61 8.44
CA CYS A 94 -0.64 2.45 7.25
C CYS A 94 -0.59 1.65 5.93
N ARG A 95 -0.67 0.32 6.00
CA ARG A 95 -0.59 -0.56 4.83
C ARG A 95 -1.70 -0.21 3.81
N PRO A 96 -1.42 -0.31 2.50
CA PRO A 96 -2.41 -0.05 1.46
C PRO A 96 -3.62 -0.97 1.56
N LEU A 97 -4.73 -0.58 0.94
CA LEU A 97 -6.00 -1.34 0.96
C LEU A 97 -5.81 -2.79 0.52
N GLY A 98 -5.05 -3.03 -0.56
CA GLY A 98 -4.76 -4.39 -1.04
C GLY A 98 -4.04 -5.28 -0.02
N CYS A 99 -3.24 -4.71 0.89
CA CYS A 99 -2.66 -5.47 2.01
C CYS A 99 -3.64 -5.71 3.16
N ARG A 100 -4.68 -4.87 3.29
CA ARG A 100 -5.69 -4.99 4.35
C ARG A 100 -6.69 -6.10 4.07
N THR A 101 -7.00 -6.28 2.79
CA THR A 101 -8.01 -7.24 2.32
C THR A 101 -7.41 -8.54 1.79
N PHE A 102 -6.11 -8.76 1.98
CA PHE A 102 -5.46 -10.01 1.59
C PHE A 102 -5.33 -10.98 2.77
N PHE A 103 -5.90 -12.17 2.61
CA PHE A 103 -5.74 -13.29 3.53
C PHE A 103 -5.60 -14.61 2.76
N CYS A 104 -4.84 -15.56 3.31
CA CYS A 104 -4.62 -16.86 2.67
C CYS A 104 -5.84 -17.80 2.74
N GLN A 105 -6.90 -17.43 3.47
CA GLN A 105 -8.08 -18.26 3.66
C GLN A 105 -9.10 -18.05 2.56
N GLU A 106 -9.46 -19.13 1.87
CA GLU A 106 -10.44 -19.08 0.79
C GLU A 106 -11.81 -18.54 1.25
N THR A 107 -12.22 -18.85 2.47
CA THR A 107 -13.49 -18.38 3.06
C THR A 107 -13.56 -16.85 3.18
N THR A 108 -12.41 -16.18 3.24
CA THR A 108 -12.33 -14.72 3.37
C THR A 108 -12.21 -14.01 2.01
N THR A 109 -11.95 -14.75 0.92
CA THR A 109 -11.66 -14.17 -0.40
C THR A 109 -12.77 -13.26 -0.91
N LYS A 110 -14.01 -13.78 -1.01
CA LYS A 110 -15.14 -13.02 -1.55
C LYS A 110 -15.52 -11.80 -0.68
N PRO A 111 -15.75 -11.93 0.64
CA PRO A 111 -16.09 -10.76 1.45
C PRO A 111 -14.95 -9.73 1.47
N CYS A 112 -13.67 -10.15 1.48
CA CYS A 112 -12.55 -9.21 1.37
C CYS A 112 -12.50 -8.49 0.03
N GLN A 113 -12.90 -9.14 -1.07
CA GLN A 113 -13.03 -8.51 -2.37
C GLN A 113 -14.12 -7.44 -2.38
N GLU A 114 -15.29 -7.73 -1.79
CA GLU A 114 -16.39 -6.76 -1.69
C GLU A 114 -15.99 -5.53 -0.85
N ILE A 115 -15.32 -5.75 0.29
CA ILE A 115 -14.75 -4.67 1.12
C ILE A 115 -13.72 -3.86 0.32
N TYR A 116 -12.85 -4.55 -0.43
CA TYR A 116 -11.85 -3.90 -1.28
C TYR A 116 -12.52 -3.00 -2.32
N GLU A 117 -13.47 -3.52 -3.09
CA GLU A 117 -14.13 -2.77 -4.17
C GLU A 117 -14.83 -1.51 -3.64
N GLY A 118 -15.65 -1.67 -2.59
CA GLY A 118 -16.36 -0.53 -1.97
C GLY A 118 -15.40 0.51 -1.38
N SER A 119 -14.35 0.07 -0.69
CA SER A 119 -13.37 1.00 -0.10
C SER A 119 -12.51 1.67 -1.16
N HIS A 120 -12.18 0.97 -2.25
CA HIS A 120 -11.40 1.50 -3.34
C HIS A 120 -12.15 2.60 -4.10
N GLU A 121 -13.47 2.49 -4.25
CA GLU A 121 -14.30 3.58 -4.78
C GLU A 121 -14.24 4.83 -3.90
N ILE A 122 -14.26 4.67 -2.57
CA ILE A 122 -14.12 5.79 -1.63
C ILE A 122 -12.73 6.43 -1.79
N ILE A 123 -11.67 5.63 -1.90
CA ILE A 123 -10.32 6.15 -2.17
C ILE A 123 -10.29 6.97 -3.47
N ARG A 124 -10.97 6.53 -4.54
CA ARG A 124 -11.03 7.32 -5.78
C ARG A 124 -11.72 8.67 -5.57
N ARG A 125 -12.83 8.71 -4.82
CA ARG A 125 -13.51 9.96 -4.46
C ARG A 125 -12.63 10.87 -3.60
N LEU A 126 -11.80 10.32 -2.72
CA LEU A 126 -10.82 11.12 -1.96
C LEU A 126 -9.84 11.84 -2.91
N HIS A 127 -9.34 11.16 -3.95
CA HIS A 127 -8.48 11.79 -4.97
C HIS A 127 -9.19 12.93 -5.69
N GLU A 128 -10.45 12.72 -6.09
CA GLU A 128 -11.27 13.74 -6.75
C GLU A 128 -11.46 14.97 -5.85
N SER A 129 -11.84 14.75 -4.58
CA SER A 129 -12.09 15.83 -3.61
C SER A 129 -10.84 16.65 -3.30
N ALA A 130 -9.68 16.00 -3.23
CA ALA A 130 -8.39 16.64 -2.96
C ALA A 130 -7.76 17.28 -4.21
N GLN A 131 -8.36 17.05 -5.38
CA GLN A 131 -7.78 17.37 -6.69
C GLN A 131 -6.35 16.80 -6.85
N ILE A 132 -6.14 15.58 -6.35
CA ILE A 132 -4.88 14.83 -6.48
C ILE A 132 -5.09 13.78 -7.56
N GLU A 133 -4.18 13.70 -8.52
CA GLU A 133 -4.31 12.73 -9.62
C GLU A 133 -4.34 11.29 -9.09
N TYR A 134 -5.37 10.53 -9.46
CA TYR A 134 -5.45 9.10 -9.18
C TYR A 134 -4.55 8.32 -10.16
N THR A 135 -3.41 7.86 -9.67
CA THR A 135 -2.56 6.87 -10.34
C THR A 135 -2.60 5.58 -9.54
N TYR A 136 -2.78 4.44 -10.20
CA TYR A 136 -2.76 3.11 -9.57
C TYR A 136 -1.63 2.28 -10.17
N ILE A 137 -0.58 2.06 -9.39
CA ILE A 137 0.69 1.50 -9.86
C ILE A 137 1.25 0.49 -8.86
N ASP A 138 2.05 -0.45 -9.37
CA ASP A 138 2.82 -1.40 -8.57
C ASP A 138 3.67 -0.69 -7.51
N LEU A 139 3.59 -1.14 -6.25
CA LEU A 139 4.25 -0.53 -5.09
C LEU A 139 5.76 -0.37 -5.30
N ILE A 140 6.44 -1.40 -5.83
CA ILE A 140 7.89 -1.35 -6.00
C ILE A 140 8.26 -0.28 -7.04
N SER A 141 7.54 -0.25 -8.16
CA SER A 141 7.72 0.77 -9.20
C SER A 141 7.47 2.18 -8.66
N ALA A 142 6.45 2.34 -7.82
CA ALA A 142 6.08 3.61 -7.21
C ALA A 142 7.14 4.11 -6.20
N LEU A 143 7.66 3.23 -5.35
CA LEU A 143 8.73 3.55 -4.39
C LEU A 143 10.04 3.88 -5.10
N VAL A 144 10.41 3.15 -6.16
CA VAL A 144 11.60 3.45 -6.97
C VAL A 144 11.49 4.83 -7.59
N ALA A 145 10.33 5.18 -8.16
CA ALA A 145 10.11 6.49 -8.75
C ALA A 145 10.25 7.62 -7.70
N LEU A 146 9.64 7.44 -6.53
CA LEU A 146 9.65 8.43 -5.44
C LEU A 146 11.05 8.63 -4.85
N PHE A 147 11.73 7.55 -4.47
CA PHE A 147 13.07 7.64 -3.88
C PHE A 147 14.12 8.10 -4.88
N GLY A 148 14.00 7.69 -6.15
CA GLY A 148 14.86 8.20 -7.22
C GLY A 148 14.73 9.71 -7.39
N PHE A 149 13.52 10.26 -7.27
CA PHE A 149 13.30 11.72 -7.29
C PHE A 149 13.86 12.42 -6.04
N GLU A 150 13.78 11.77 -4.87
CA GLU A 150 14.34 12.28 -3.61
C GLU A 150 15.88 12.14 -3.52
N GLY A 151 16.53 11.59 -4.56
CA GLY A 151 17.98 11.36 -4.58
C GLY A 151 18.44 10.23 -3.65
N VAL A 152 17.53 9.37 -3.21
CA VAL A 152 17.81 8.23 -2.34
C VAL A 152 18.26 7.05 -3.20
N SER A 153 19.40 6.45 -2.87
CA SER A 153 19.88 5.23 -3.52
C SER A 153 18.92 4.07 -3.25
N VAL A 154 18.49 3.40 -4.31
CA VAL A 154 17.62 2.22 -4.25
C VAL A 154 18.42 0.96 -4.58
N GLY A 155 17.98 -0.18 -4.04
CA GLY A 155 18.52 -1.50 -4.42
C GLY A 155 18.35 -1.83 -5.91
N LYS A 156 18.93 -2.95 -6.35
CA LYS A 156 18.82 -3.38 -7.75
C LYS A 156 17.35 -3.55 -8.15
N THR A 157 16.90 -2.83 -9.16
CA THR A 157 15.50 -2.83 -9.62
C THR A 157 15.16 -3.92 -10.63
N ASP A 158 16.15 -4.72 -11.03
CA ASP A 158 15.99 -5.82 -12.00
C ASP A 158 15.36 -7.04 -11.34
N TRP A 159 14.09 -6.90 -10.98
CA TRP A 159 13.22 -8.00 -10.60
C TRP A 159 12.34 -8.34 -11.81
N LYS A 160 12.61 -9.49 -12.45
CA LYS A 160 11.87 -10.01 -13.62
C LYS A 160 10.53 -10.59 -13.23
#